data_AF-A0A8H4PZS9-F1
#
_entry.id   AF-A0A8H4PZS9-F1
#
_cell.length_a   1.000
_cell.length_b   1.000
_cell.length_c   1.000
_cell.angle_alpha   90.00
_cell.angle_beta   90.00
_cell.angle_gamma   90.00
#
_symmetry.space_group_name_H-M   'P 1'
#
loop_
_entity.id
_entity.type
_entity.pdbx_description
1 polymer ?
#
loop_
_entity_poly.entity_id
_entity_poly.type
_entity_poly.pdbx_seq_one_letter_code
_entity_poly.pdbx_strand_id
1 'polypeptide(L)'
;MYLHGSIGDMRQAFLDTTPTFDLIVLDPPWPNRSARRRRRRRRTDCYATADSLREISELLAGIPVATRLSPDGLVAVWITNKASVRQLLTSAAGVFAVWGLELVTEWTWLKIAASGEPLYDVDSPWRKPWETLLIARPRGSRPPRALGAKVVVAVPDVHSRKPNLRSLFCQVLGGGHVGLEVFARNLTAGWWSWGDQVLKFQEAQYWHQSVTNQPVEP
;
A
#
# COMPACT_ATOMS: atom_id res chain seq x y z
N MET A 1 -0.27 -2.27 16.00
CA MET A 1 0.00 -3.73 16.14
C MET A 1 0.53 -4.25 14.82
N TYR A 2 1.28 -5.35 14.79
CA TYR A 2 1.78 -5.88 13.53
C TYR A 2 1.92 -7.40 13.48
N LEU A 3 1.89 -7.95 12.27
CA LEU A 3 2.27 -9.32 11.95
C LEU A 3 3.51 -9.29 11.06
N HIS A 4 4.60 -9.88 11.54
CA HIS A 4 5.86 -9.94 10.81
C HIS A 4 6.05 -11.32 10.20
N GLY A 5 6.01 -11.39 8.87
CA GLY A 5 6.14 -12.62 8.11
C GLY A 5 5.25 -12.65 6.87
N SER A 6 5.38 -13.72 6.10
CA SER A 6 4.74 -13.84 4.80
C SER A 6 3.23 -13.97 4.90
N ILE A 7 2.53 -13.69 3.80
CA ILE A 7 1.07 -13.85 3.73
C ILE A 7 0.65 -15.30 4.01
N GLY A 8 1.43 -16.27 3.52
CA GLY A 8 1.15 -17.69 3.74
C GLY A 8 1.33 -18.10 5.20
N ASP A 9 2.50 -17.78 5.77
CA ASP A 9 2.88 -18.26 7.10
C ASP A 9 2.02 -17.63 8.21
N MET A 10 1.73 -16.33 8.07
CA MET A 10 0.98 -15.59 9.09
C MET A 10 -0.54 -15.65 8.88
N ARG A 11 -1.03 -16.39 7.88
CA ARG A 11 -2.46 -16.44 7.54
C ARG A 11 -3.33 -16.88 8.71
N GLN A 12 -2.94 -17.92 9.41
CA GLN A 12 -3.73 -18.44 10.53
C GLN A 12 -3.70 -17.47 11.72
N ALA A 13 -2.51 -16.97 12.09
CA ALA A 13 -2.38 -15.94 13.10
C ALA A 13 -3.19 -14.67 12.78
N PHE A 14 -3.23 -14.26 11.52
CA PHE A 14 -4.08 -13.16 11.05
C PHE A 14 -5.55 -13.44 11.32
N LEU A 15 -6.02 -14.65 10.97
CA LEU A 15 -7.40 -15.05 11.24
C LEU A 15 -7.70 -15.19 12.73
N ASP A 16 -6.75 -15.51 13.60
CA ASP A 16 -7.06 -15.73 15.01
C ASP A 16 -6.96 -14.45 15.85
N THR A 17 -6.10 -13.51 15.45
CA THR A 17 -5.71 -12.37 16.31
C THR A 17 -6.23 -11.01 15.86
N THR A 18 -6.63 -10.87 14.59
CA THR A 18 -6.99 -9.56 14.04
C THR A 18 -8.48 -9.23 14.18
N PRO A 19 -8.83 -7.96 14.41
CA PRO A 19 -10.23 -7.53 14.39
C PRO A 19 -10.77 -7.50 12.95
N THR A 20 -12.03 -7.09 12.82
CA THR A 20 -12.56 -6.63 11.54
C THR A 20 -12.04 -5.22 11.24
N PHE A 21 -11.77 -4.94 9.96
CA PHE A 21 -11.20 -3.69 9.47
C PHE A 21 -12.21 -2.90 8.65
N ASP A 22 -12.25 -1.59 8.86
CA ASP A 22 -13.01 -0.65 8.02
C ASP A 22 -12.21 -0.25 6.77
N LEU A 23 -10.89 -0.41 6.82
CA LEU A 23 -9.99 -0.09 5.73
C LEU A 23 -8.84 -1.09 5.67
N ILE A 24 -8.62 -1.66 4.48
CA ILE A 24 -7.44 -2.47 4.17
C ILE A 24 -6.69 -1.81 3.02
N VAL A 25 -5.45 -1.38 3.25
CA VAL A 25 -4.57 -0.79 2.24
C VAL A 25 -3.49 -1.80 1.86
N LEU A 26 -3.23 -1.97 0.57
CA LEU A 26 -2.21 -2.88 0.05
C LEU A 26 -1.21 -2.14 -0.85
N ASP A 27 0.09 -2.40 -0.66
CA ASP A 27 1.17 -2.03 -1.60
C ASP A 27 1.89 -3.28 -2.13
N PRO A 28 1.26 -4.08 -3.03
CA PRO A 28 1.80 -5.37 -3.43
C PRO A 28 3.16 -5.24 -4.15
N PRO A 29 4.04 -6.25 -4.02
CA PRO A 29 5.36 -6.24 -4.65
C PRO A 29 5.27 -6.55 -6.16
N TRP A 30 4.72 -5.61 -6.94
CA TRP A 30 4.46 -5.78 -8.37
C TRP A 30 5.73 -6.14 -9.16
N PRO A 31 5.65 -7.10 -10.11
CA PRO A 31 6.79 -7.50 -10.92
C PRO A 31 7.41 -6.32 -11.68
N ASN A 32 8.69 -6.05 -11.43
CA ASN A 32 9.45 -5.00 -12.12
C ASN A 32 10.71 -5.56 -12.78
N ARG A 33 10.82 -5.37 -14.11
CA ARG A 33 11.96 -5.85 -14.91
C ARG A 33 13.30 -5.25 -14.43
N SER A 34 13.33 -4.02 -13.94
CA SER A 34 14.57 -3.38 -13.46
C SER A 34 15.00 -3.96 -12.11
N ALA A 35 14.06 -4.14 -11.18
CA ALA A 35 14.30 -4.80 -9.89
C ALA A 35 14.81 -6.24 -10.09
N ARG A 36 14.21 -6.99 -11.04
CA ARG A 36 14.65 -8.34 -11.42
C ARG A 36 16.10 -8.38 -11.93
N ARG A 37 16.51 -7.42 -12.75
CA ARG A 37 17.91 -7.32 -13.24
C ARG A 37 18.89 -6.98 -12.12
N ARG A 38 18.50 -6.13 -11.16
CA ARG A 38 19.35 -5.76 -10.00
C ARG A 38 19.59 -6.96 -9.08
N ARG A 39 18.59 -7.80 -8.82
CA ARG A 39 18.73 -9.04 -8.04
C ARG A 39 19.66 -10.07 -8.66
N ARG A 40 19.59 -10.26 -9.98
CA ARG A 40 20.55 -11.13 -10.69
C ARG A 40 22.01 -10.69 -10.52
N ARG A 41 22.26 -9.41 -10.23
CA ARG A 41 23.60 -8.84 -9.99
C ARG A 41 23.99 -8.77 -8.53
N ARG A 42 23.04 -8.66 -7.60
CA ARG A 42 23.26 -8.62 -6.14
C ARG A 42 22.52 -9.79 -5.50
N ARG A 43 23.25 -10.89 -5.26
CA ARG A 43 22.77 -12.15 -4.65
C ARG A 43 22.28 -12.02 -3.18
N THR A 44 22.18 -10.80 -2.65
CA THR A 44 22.05 -10.50 -1.21
C THR A 44 20.75 -9.80 -0.79
N ASP A 45 19.90 -9.34 -1.72
CA ASP A 45 18.56 -8.77 -1.38
C ASP A 45 17.48 -9.86 -1.56
N CYS A 46 17.37 -10.76 -0.59
CA CYS A 46 16.41 -11.87 -0.55
C CYS A 46 15.00 -11.38 -0.16
N TYR A 47 14.26 -10.81 -1.10
CA TYR A 47 12.80 -10.64 -0.97
C TYR A 47 12.09 -11.35 -2.12
N ALA A 48 10.92 -11.94 -1.87
CA ALA A 48 10.05 -12.43 -2.94
C ALA A 48 9.32 -11.23 -3.57
N THR A 49 9.82 -10.68 -4.69
CA THR A 49 8.89 -10.02 -5.62
C THR A 49 8.37 -11.12 -6.50
N ALA A 50 7.06 -11.15 -6.72
CA ALA A 50 6.47 -12.05 -7.70
C ALA A 50 7.21 -11.89 -9.05
N ASP A 51 7.66 -13.01 -9.60
CA ASP A 51 8.37 -13.06 -10.89
C ASP A 51 7.40 -12.93 -12.07
N SER A 52 6.11 -13.18 -11.81
CA SER A 52 5.01 -13.11 -12.76
C SER A 52 3.76 -12.40 -12.20
N LEU A 53 2.89 -11.94 -13.09
CA LEU A 53 1.56 -11.43 -12.68
C LEU A 53 0.65 -12.55 -12.15
N ARG A 54 0.95 -13.81 -12.47
CA ARG A 54 0.18 -14.94 -11.95
C ARG A 54 0.46 -15.14 -10.45
N GLU A 55 1.73 -15.18 -10.06
CA GLU A 55 2.15 -15.33 -8.66
C GLU A 55 1.60 -14.20 -7.78
N ILE A 56 1.62 -12.95 -8.26
CA ILE A 56 1.03 -11.84 -7.47
C ILE A 56 -0.49 -12.01 -7.35
N SER A 57 -1.17 -12.52 -8.36
CA SER A 57 -2.62 -12.79 -8.28
C SER A 57 -2.93 -13.88 -7.25
N GLU A 58 -2.16 -14.96 -7.24
CA GLU A 58 -2.30 -16.07 -6.29
C GLU A 58 -1.99 -15.61 -4.86
N LEU A 59 -0.91 -14.82 -4.69
CA LEU A 59 -0.54 -14.21 -3.40
C LEU A 59 -1.64 -13.30 -2.86
N LEU A 60 -2.21 -12.43 -3.71
CA LEU A 60 -3.31 -11.54 -3.31
C LEU A 60 -4.57 -12.34 -2.97
N ALA A 61 -4.94 -13.33 -3.79
CA ALA A 61 -6.10 -14.17 -3.54
C ALA A 61 -6.01 -14.93 -2.20
N GLY A 62 -4.79 -15.24 -1.73
CA GLY A 62 -4.56 -15.89 -0.43
C GLY A 62 -4.86 -15.02 0.80
N ILE A 63 -4.94 -13.69 0.64
CA ILE A 63 -5.24 -12.77 1.74
C ILE A 63 -6.74 -12.87 2.07
N PRO A 64 -7.12 -13.16 3.32
CA PRO A 64 -8.53 -13.33 3.70
C PRO A 64 -9.24 -11.98 3.92
N VAL A 65 -9.25 -11.13 2.88
CA VAL A 65 -9.89 -9.80 2.85
C VAL A 65 -11.38 -9.91 3.14
N ALA A 66 -12.09 -10.79 2.43
CA ALA A 66 -13.55 -10.92 2.55
C ALA A 66 -14.02 -11.29 3.97
N THR A 67 -13.19 -12.01 4.74
CA THR A 67 -13.52 -12.43 6.11
C THR A 67 -13.22 -11.34 7.15
N ARG A 68 -12.30 -10.42 6.83
CA ARG A 68 -11.78 -9.43 7.79
C ARG A 68 -12.14 -7.98 7.43
N LEU A 69 -12.84 -7.76 6.33
CA LEU A 69 -13.37 -6.46 5.95
C LEU A 69 -14.78 -6.26 6.54
N SER A 70 -15.07 -5.07 7.06
CA SER A 70 -16.41 -4.72 7.52
C SER A 70 -17.40 -4.64 6.34
N PRO A 71 -18.72 -4.78 6.57
CA PRO A 71 -19.71 -4.79 5.49
C PRO A 71 -19.69 -3.55 4.58
N ASP A 72 -19.34 -2.38 5.14
CA ASP A 72 -19.18 -1.11 4.41
C ASP A 72 -17.70 -0.67 4.31
N GLY A 73 -16.78 -1.62 4.54
CA GLY A 73 -15.34 -1.36 4.54
C GLY A 73 -14.78 -1.07 3.14
N LEU A 74 -13.59 -0.48 3.10
CA LEU A 74 -12.87 -0.15 1.88
C LEU A 74 -11.58 -0.97 1.74
N VAL A 75 -11.25 -1.32 0.50
CA VAL A 75 -9.97 -1.91 0.14
C VAL A 75 -9.27 -1.00 -0.86
N ALA A 76 -8.08 -0.55 -0.51
CA ALA A 76 -7.29 0.35 -1.33
C ALA A 76 -6.01 -0.35 -1.81
N VAL A 77 -5.79 -0.47 -3.11
CA VAL A 77 -4.62 -1.17 -3.68
C VAL A 77 -3.78 -0.22 -4.51
N TRP A 78 -2.53 -0.03 -4.12
CA TRP A 78 -1.55 0.67 -4.94
C TRP A 78 -1.20 -0.15 -6.17
N ILE A 79 -1.21 0.48 -7.33
CA ILE A 79 -0.84 -0.13 -8.60
C ILE A 79 0.22 0.67 -9.35
N THR A 80 0.96 -0.03 -10.20
CA THR A 80 1.80 0.61 -11.23
C THR A 80 0.93 1.04 -12.42
N ASN A 81 1.43 1.97 -13.25
CA ASN A 81 0.75 2.42 -14.48
C ASN A 81 0.63 1.37 -15.61
N LYS A 82 0.91 0.09 -15.33
CA LYS A 82 0.75 -0.99 -16.31
C LYS A 82 -0.72 -1.41 -16.39
N ALA A 83 -1.30 -1.33 -17.58
CA ALA A 83 -2.68 -1.76 -17.84
C ALA A 83 -2.97 -3.20 -17.37
N SER A 84 -2.01 -4.11 -17.53
CA SER A 84 -2.15 -5.50 -17.08
C SER A 84 -2.29 -5.66 -15.56
N VAL A 85 -1.69 -4.76 -14.78
CA VAL A 85 -1.85 -4.74 -13.31
C VAL A 85 -3.27 -4.30 -12.94
N ARG A 86 -3.78 -3.26 -13.60
CA ARG A 86 -5.18 -2.84 -13.41
C ARG A 86 -6.15 -3.96 -13.79
N GLN A 87 -5.97 -4.57 -14.95
CA GLN A 87 -6.82 -5.66 -15.44
C GLN A 87 -6.83 -6.88 -14.51
N LEU A 88 -5.68 -7.24 -13.93
CA LEU A 88 -5.58 -8.32 -12.96
C LEU A 88 -6.47 -8.08 -11.73
N LEU A 89 -6.59 -6.82 -11.28
CA LEU A 89 -7.44 -6.48 -10.15
C LEU A 89 -8.91 -6.34 -10.55
N THR A 90 -9.20 -5.65 -11.66
CA THR A 90 -10.55 -5.17 -11.99
C THR A 90 -11.33 -6.03 -13.00
N SER A 91 -10.72 -7.07 -13.58
CA SER A 91 -11.43 -7.96 -14.51
C SER A 91 -12.52 -8.77 -13.80
N ALA A 92 -13.46 -9.33 -14.57
CA ALA A 92 -14.58 -10.11 -14.05
C ALA A 92 -14.15 -11.35 -13.22
N ALA A 93 -12.96 -11.90 -13.50
CA ALA A 93 -12.32 -12.98 -12.74
C ALA A 93 -11.05 -12.48 -12.00
N GLY A 94 -10.92 -11.17 -11.82
CA GLY A 94 -9.78 -10.54 -11.17
C GLY A 94 -9.82 -10.64 -9.66
N VAL A 95 -8.79 -10.11 -9.00
CA VAL A 95 -8.63 -10.17 -7.54
C VAL A 95 -9.81 -9.52 -6.80
N PHE A 96 -10.36 -8.40 -7.31
CA PHE A 96 -11.55 -7.79 -6.70
C PHE A 96 -12.77 -8.70 -6.79
N ALA A 97 -12.96 -9.43 -7.89
CA ALA A 97 -14.05 -10.39 -8.00
C ALA A 97 -13.89 -11.55 -7.00
N VAL A 98 -12.67 -12.08 -6.84
CA VAL A 98 -12.35 -13.13 -5.85
C VAL A 98 -12.65 -12.68 -4.42
N TRP A 99 -12.34 -11.42 -4.09
CA TRP A 99 -12.66 -10.85 -2.77
C TRP A 99 -14.12 -10.38 -2.63
N GLY A 100 -14.97 -10.53 -3.65
CA GLY A 100 -16.36 -10.07 -3.60
C GLY A 100 -16.53 -8.55 -3.64
N LEU A 101 -15.54 -7.84 -4.19
CA LEU A 101 -15.48 -6.38 -4.25
C LEU A 101 -15.83 -5.84 -5.64
N GLU A 102 -16.20 -4.56 -5.67
CA GLU A 102 -16.33 -3.74 -6.86
C GLU A 102 -15.50 -2.47 -6.74
N LEU A 103 -14.89 -2.04 -7.85
CA LEU A 103 -14.15 -0.78 -7.93
C LEU A 103 -15.13 0.40 -7.82
N VAL A 104 -14.80 1.38 -6.99
CA VAL A 104 -15.65 2.55 -6.72
C VAL A 104 -15.01 3.82 -7.24
N THR A 105 -13.73 4.01 -6.93
CA THR A 105 -12.99 5.20 -7.31
C THR A 105 -11.49 4.91 -7.33
N GLU A 106 -10.71 5.90 -7.71
CA GLU A 106 -9.26 5.86 -7.68
C GLU A 106 -8.71 7.18 -7.18
N TRP A 107 -7.61 7.09 -6.42
CA TRP A 107 -6.80 8.24 -6.05
C TRP A 107 -5.48 8.19 -6.79
N THR A 108 -4.93 9.35 -7.11
CA THR A 108 -3.66 9.49 -7.82
C THR A 108 -2.65 10.18 -6.92
N TRP A 109 -1.50 9.58 -6.69
CA TRP A 109 -0.38 10.24 -6.04
C TRP A 109 0.56 10.82 -7.09
N LEU A 110 0.54 12.14 -7.25
CA LEU A 110 1.49 12.89 -8.07
C LEU A 110 2.75 13.23 -7.26
N LYS A 111 3.90 12.83 -7.79
CA LYS A 111 5.21 13.04 -7.20
C LYS A 111 5.83 14.32 -7.74
N ILE A 112 6.11 15.23 -6.83
CA ILE A 112 6.74 16.51 -7.12
C ILE A 112 8.13 16.60 -6.48
N ALA A 113 9.00 17.43 -7.05
CA ALA A 113 10.21 17.91 -6.41
C ALA A 113 9.87 18.88 -5.27
N ALA A 114 10.85 19.19 -4.42
CA ALA A 114 10.71 20.20 -3.37
C ALA A 114 10.39 21.61 -3.94
N SER A 115 10.71 21.85 -5.21
CA SER A 115 10.32 23.06 -5.95
C SER A 115 8.82 23.13 -6.30
N GLY A 116 8.08 22.04 -6.15
CA GLY A 116 6.66 21.94 -6.55
C GLY A 116 6.45 21.39 -7.97
N GLU A 117 7.51 21.23 -8.76
CA GLU A 117 7.42 20.72 -10.13
C GLU A 117 7.32 19.18 -10.17
N PRO A 118 6.59 18.58 -11.13
CA PRO A 118 6.57 17.13 -11.32
C PRO A 118 7.99 16.56 -11.50
N LEU A 119 8.28 15.41 -10.88
CA LEU A 119 9.60 14.78 -11.00
C LEU A 119 9.96 14.31 -12.42
N TYR A 120 8.95 14.08 -13.23
CA TYR A 120 9.08 13.72 -14.63
C TYR A 120 8.01 14.47 -15.40
N ASP A 121 8.27 14.72 -16.68
CA ASP A 121 7.26 15.23 -17.59
C ASP A 121 6.01 14.33 -17.54
N VAL A 122 4.86 14.95 -17.33
CA VAL A 122 3.54 14.29 -17.26
C VAL A 122 3.24 13.59 -18.59
N ASP A 123 3.72 14.14 -19.70
CA ASP A 123 3.52 13.61 -21.05
C ASP A 123 4.55 12.55 -21.42
N SER A 124 5.54 12.29 -20.56
CA SER A 124 6.58 11.28 -20.83
C SER A 124 5.96 9.91 -21.12
N PRO A 125 6.33 9.23 -22.23
CA PRO A 125 5.81 7.91 -22.55
C PRO A 125 6.38 6.81 -21.64
N TRP A 126 7.52 7.05 -20.98
CA TRP A 126 8.29 6.01 -20.26
C TRP A 126 8.15 6.06 -18.75
N ARG A 127 8.13 7.26 -18.15
CA ARG A 127 8.05 7.44 -16.70
C ARG A 127 6.98 8.45 -16.38
N LYS A 128 5.91 7.98 -15.74
CA LYS A 128 4.89 8.86 -15.21
C LYS A 128 5.26 9.28 -13.78
N PRO A 129 5.13 10.57 -13.42
CA PRO A 129 5.38 11.04 -12.07
C PRO A 129 4.28 10.65 -11.08
N TRP A 130 3.35 9.76 -11.42
CA TRP A 130 2.28 9.34 -10.51
C TRP A 130 2.14 7.83 -10.33
N GLU A 131 1.53 7.46 -9.21
CA GLU A 131 1.03 6.12 -8.92
C GLU A 131 -0.47 6.19 -8.62
N THR A 132 -1.20 5.11 -8.90
CA THR A 132 -2.66 5.05 -8.70
C THR A 132 -2.97 4.13 -7.53
N LEU A 133 -3.95 4.54 -6.72
CA LEU A 133 -4.55 3.78 -5.65
C LEU A 133 -6.00 3.46 -6.04
N LEU A 134 -6.26 2.21 -6.39
CA LEU A 134 -7.62 1.75 -6.68
C LEU A 134 -8.37 1.53 -5.37
N ILE A 135 -9.59 2.05 -5.25
CA ILE A 135 -10.43 1.90 -4.07
C ILE A 135 -11.66 1.09 -4.43
N ALA A 136 -11.80 -0.05 -3.79
CA ALA A 136 -12.89 -0.99 -3.96
C ALA A 136 -13.64 -1.19 -2.63
N ARG A 137 -14.84 -1.77 -2.73
CA ARG A 137 -15.74 -2.03 -1.59
C ARG A 137 -16.52 -3.32 -1.83
N PRO A 138 -17.15 -3.92 -0.79
CA PRO A 138 -18.06 -5.04 -0.98
C PRO A 138 -19.19 -4.71 -1.95
N ARG A 139 -19.50 -5.63 -2.87
CA ARG A 139 -20.60 -5.46 -3.84
C ARG A 139 -21.91 -5.23 -3.12
N GLY A 140 -22.66 -4.21 -3.53
CA GLY A 140 -23.97 -3.89 -2.96
C GLY A 140 -23.95 -3.16 -1.61
N SER A 141 -22.77 -2.85 -1.04
CA SER A 141 -22.64 -1.94 0.11
C SER A 141 -23.11 -0.52 -0.24
N ARG A 142 -22.96 0.47 0.64
CA ARG A 142 -23.12 1.90 0.27
C ARG A 142 -21.78 2.62 0.33
N PRO A 143 -21.40 3.41 -0.69
CA PRO A 143 -20.12 4.11 -0.64
C PRO A 143 -20.22 5.25 0.39
N PRO A 144 -19.15 5.53 1.16
CA PRO A 144 -19.11 6.70 2.03
C PRO A 144 -19.35 7.97 1.20
N ARG A 145 -20.18 8.91 1.69
CA ARG A 145 -20.54 10.13 0.94
C ARG A 145 -19.33 10.98 0.53
N ALA A 146 -18.29 10.98 1.36
CA ALA A 146 -17.05 11.72 1.11
C ALA A 146 -16.06 10.99 0.19
N LEU A 147 -16.37 9.77 -0.25
CA LEU A 147 -15.53 8.99 -1.14
C LEU A 147 -15.72 9.46 -2.60
N GLY A 148 -14.73 10.21 -3.09
CA GLY A 148 -14.62 10.63 -4.49
C GLY A 148 -13.19 10.52 -4.98
N ALA A 149 -12.98 10.81 -6.27
CA ALA A 149 -11.65 10.86 -6.86
C ALA A 149 -10.80 11.95 -6.18
N LYS A 150 -9.51 11.67 -5.95
CA LYS A 150 -8.58 12.61 -5.32
C LYS A 150 -7.21 12.55 -5.98
N VAL A 151 -6.52 13.69 -6.00
CA VAL A 151 -5.10 13.76 -6.34
C VAL A 151 -4.34 14.16 -5.07
N VAL A 152 -3.42 13.29 -4.65
CA VAL A 152 -2.48 13.55 -3.56
C VAL A 152 -1.19 14.05 -4.21
N VAL A 153 -0.80 15.29 -3.90
CA VAL A 153 0.46 15.86 -4.40
C VAL A 153 1.45 15.85 -3.23
N ALA A 154 2.56 15.13 -3.38
CA ALA A 154 3.56 15.04 -2.32
C ALA A 154 4.97 14.77 -2.87
N VAL A 155 5.96 15.33 -2.16
CA VAL A 155 7.37 15.01 -2.40
C VAL A 155 7.64 13.58 -1.93
N PRO A 156 8.17 12.69 -2.78
CA PRO A 156 8.48 11.34 -2.35
C PRO A 156 9.65 11.32 -1.37
N ASP A 157 9.51 10.48 -0.35
CA ASP A 157 10.54 10.20 0.64
C ASP A 157 11.48 9.06 0.14
N VAL A 158 12.35 8.54 1.00
CA VAL A 158 13.31 7.47 0.70
C VAL A 158 12.63 6.23 0.08
N HIS A 159 13.21 5.72 -1.01
CA HIS A 159 12.96 4.40 -1.64
C HIS A 159 11.50 3.88 -1.61
N SER A 160 10.68 4.37 -2.54
CA SER A 160 9.31 3.88 -2.79
C SER A 160 8.39 3.93 -1.57
N ARG A 161 8.68 4.75 -0.55
CA ARG A 161 7.76 4.98 0.56
C ARG A 161 6.54 5.74 0.05
N LYS A 162 5.36 5.17 0.25
CA LYS A 162 4.08 5.79 -0.09
C LYS A 162 3.73 6.88 0.93
N PRO A 163 2.94 7.90 0.55
CA PRO A 163 2.41 8.87 1.51
C PRO A 163 1.53 8.17 2.55
N ASN A 164 1.54 8.67 3.78
CA ASN A 164 0.64 8.14 4.82
C ASN A 164 -0.81 8.53 4.47
N LEU A 165 -1.67 7.54 4.26
CA LEU A 165 -3.05 7.74 3.83
C LEU A 165 -4.04 7.89 4.99
N ARG A 166 -3.60 7.72 6.25
CA ARG A 166 -4.49 7.69 7.42
C ARG A 166 -5.34 8.94 7.53
N SER A 167 -4.74 10.12 7.43
CA SER A 167 -5.48 11.39 7.52
C SER A 167 -6.49 11.57 6.40
N LEU A 168 -6.16 11.11 5.18
CA LEU A 168 -7.07 11.17 4.03
C LEU A 168 -8.26 10.23 4.21
N PHE A 169 -8.04 9.01 4.70
CA PHE A 169 -9.13 8.09 5.00
C PHE A 169 -9.91 8.47 6.25
N CYS A 170 -9.32 9.16 7.23
CA CYS A 170 -10.07 9.75 8.35
C CYS A 170 -11.16 10.72 7.86
N GLN A 171 -10.93 11.46 6.77
CA GLN A 171 -11.94 12.36 6.19
C GLN A 171 -13.09 11.60 5.52
N VAL A 172 -12.88 10.33 5.16
CA VAL A 172 -13.86 9.48 4.47
C VAL A 172 -14.61 8.58 5.44
N LEU A 173 -13.91 7.97 6.39
CA LEU A 173 -14.39 6.93 7.30
C LEU A 173 -14.53 7.41 8.76
N GLY A 174 -14.09 8.64 9.08
CA GLY A 174 -14.03 9.14 10.45
C GLY A 174 -12.74 8.74 11.18
N GLY A 175 -12.46 9.39 12.32
CA GLY A 175 -11.19 9.21 13.06
C GLY A 175 -11.06 7.88 13.82
N GLY A 176 -12.16 7.17 14.04
CA GLY A 176 -12.21 5.91 14.80
C GLY A 176 -12.08 4.64 13.96
N HIS A 177 -11.88 4.74 12.65
CA HIS A 177 -11.82 3.58 11.77
C HIS A 177 -10.64 2.65 12.11
N VAL A 178 -10.85 1.34 11.98
CA VAL A 178 -9.82 0.33 12.17
C VAL A 178 -9.16 0.02 10.84
N GLY A 179 -7.88 0.41 10.70
CA GLY A 179 -7.11 0.24 9.46
C GLY A 179 -6.10 -0.91 9.52
N LEU A 180 -5.87 -1.55 8.38
CA LEU A 180 -4.81 -2.53 8.13
C LEU A 180 -3.98 -2.10 6.91
N GLU A 181 -2.66 -2.15 7.03
CA GLU A 181 -1.73 -2.06 5.90
C GLU A 181 -1.11 -3.43 5.63
N VAL A 182 -1.26 -3.97 4.41
CA VAL A 182 -0.70 -5.24 3.96
C VAL A 182 0.45 -4.99 2.99
N PHE A 183 1.49 -5.82 3.07
CA PHE A 183 2.82 -5.57 2.49
C PHE A 183 3.48 -4.33 3.10
N ALA A 184 3.16 -4.06 4.36
CA ALA A 184 3.62 -2.89 5.08
C ALA A 184 5.15 -2.89 5.21
N ARG A 185 5.73 -1.70 5.10
CA ARG A 185 7.16 -1.44 5.40
C ARG A 185 7.35 -0.45 6.54
N ASN A 186 6.25 0.10 7.04
CA ASN A 186 6.19 1.12 8.08
C ASN A 186 5.01 0.82 9.00
N LEU A 187 5.17 1.11 10.29
CA LEU A 187 4.05 1.12 11.23
C LEU A 187 3.31 2.46 11.17
N THR A 188 2.01 2.40 10.91
CA THR A 188 1.11 3.54 10.99
C THR A 188 0.39 3.53 12.34
N ALA A 189 0.55 4.58 13.14
CA ALA A 189 -0.05 4.65 14.46
C ALA A 189 -1.57 4.49 14.41
N GLY A 190 -2.11 3.60 15.26
CA GLY A 190 -3.53 3.24 15.30
C GLY A 190 -3.95 2.21 14.25
N TRP A 191 -3.07 1.80 13.33
CA TRP A 191 -3.36 0.76 12.34
C TRP A 191 -2.65 -0.56 12.70
N TRP A 192 -3.18 -1.63 12.12
CA TRP A 192 -2.48 -2.90 11.99
C TRP A 192 -1.57 -2.86 10.77
N SER A 193 -0.45 -3.58 10.83
CA SER A 193 0.49 -3.69 9.72
C SER A 193 0.91 -5.15 9.53
N TRP A 194 0.94 -5.63 8.29
CA TRP A 194 1.32 -7.00 7.98
C TRP A 194 2.29 -7.03 6.80
N GLY A 195 3.45 -7.67 6.98
CA GLY A 195 4.35 -7.99 5.87
C GLY A 195 5.72 -8.49 6.31
N ASP A 196 6.52 -8.92 5.33
CA ASP A 196 7.89 -9.42 5.52
C ASP A 196 8.88 -8.34 5.98
N GLN A 197 8.52 -7.07 5.81
CA GLN A 197 9.38 -5.91 6.08
C GLN A 197 8.71 -4.90 7.00
N VAL A 198 7.77 -5.34 7.83
CA VAL A 198 6.85 -4.45 8.55
C VAL A 198 7.52 -3.42 9.45
N LEU A 199 8.76 -3.69 9.89
CA LEU A 199 9.57 -2.81 10.73
C LEU A 199 10.70 -2.07 9.98
N LYS A 200 10.76 -2.18 8.65
CA LYS A 200 11.89 -1.66 7.86
C LYS A 200 12.16 -0.18 8.12
N PHE A 201 11.12 0.65 8.12
CA PHE A 201 11.26 2.09 8.33
C PHE A 201 11.25 2.49 9.81
N GLN A 202 11.34 1.54 10.73
CA GLN A 202 11.50 1.76 12.17
C GLN A 202 12.97 1.62 12.62
N GLU A 203 13.87 1.21 11.74
CA GLU A 203 15.31 1.07 12.02
C GLU A 203 15.98 2.43 12.29
N ALA A 204 17.03 2.43 13.14
CA ALA A 204 17.75 3.62 13.59
C ALA A 204 18.18 4.57 12.45
N GLN A 205 18.58 4.01 11.30
CA GLN A 205 19.01 4.76 10.12
C GLN A 205 17.94 5.66 9.49
N TYR A 206 16.65 5.43 9.79
CA TYR A 206 15.53 6.23 9.29
C TYR A 206 15.07 7.30 10.28
N TRP A 207 15.71 7.41 11.45
CA TRP A 207 15.42 8.45 12.43
C TRP A 207 16.43 9.58 12.31
N HIS A 208 15.96 10.82 12.43
CA HIS A 208 16.86 11.94 12.63
C HIS A 208 17.57 11.80 13.98
N GLN A 209 18.90 11.75 13.96
CA GLN A 209 19.66 11.96 15.19
C GLN A 209 19.44 13.40 15.62
N SER A 210 18.73 13.61 16.72
CA SER A 210 18.71 14.90 17.39
C SER A 210 20.14 15.19 17.83
N VAL A 211 20.78 16.18 17.21
CA VAL A 211 22.00 16.76 17.76
C VAL A 211 21.57 17.44 19.06
N THR A 212 21.80 16.78 20.19
CA THR A 212 21.71 17.41 21.50
C THR A 212 22.77 18.50 21.54
N ASN A 213 22.34 19.77 21.44
CA ASN A 213 23.18 20.91 21.76
C ASN A 213 23.79 20.67 23.14
N GLN A 214 25.12 20.74 23.20
CA GLN A 214 25.88 20.72 24.44
C GLN A 214 25.37 21.82 25.37
N PRO A 215 25.33 21.59 26.70
CA PRO A 215 25.01 22.66 27.64
C PRO A 215 26.06 23.77 27.49
N VAL A 216 25.58 25.00 27.30
CA VAL A 216 26.41 26.19 27.48
C VAL A 216 26.71 26.27 28.97
N GLU A 217 27.94 25.96 29.37
CA GLU A 217 28.42 26.22 30.72
C GLU A 217 28.45 27.74 30.99
N PRO A 218 28.17 28.16 32.25
CA PRO A 218 27.89 29.54 32.61
C PRO A 218 29.07 30.51 32.48
#